data_AF-A0A7W4PM20-F1
#
_entry.id   AF-A0A7W4PM20-F1
#
_cell.length_a   1.000
_cell.length_b   1.000
_cell.length_c   1.000
_cell.angle_alpha   90.00
_cell.angle_beta   90.00
_cell.angle_gamma   90.00
#
_symmetry.space_group_name_H-M   'P 1'
#
loop_
_entity.id
_entity.type
_entity.pdbx_description
1 polymer ?
#
loop_
_entity_poly.entity_id
_entity_poly.type
_entity_poly.pdbx_seq_one_letter_code
_entity_poly.pdbx_strand_id
1 'polypeptide(L)'
;MAQHAPLTASVVEPPFEAPHIPLAKASTRLKQVGAPRVLVVMGVSGSGKSTLAQLLARRIGWPIVEGDELHPEANIAKMSKGIPLTDEDRAPWLEKIAEVARSWLSSGGYGIVTCSSLKRHYREIISGGDPEVGFVYLKGRKEDIAPRLGQRTGHFMPSTMLNSQFEALEEPDDGEVLLELDVMASRARLVEAAFEALRELAPPGHPLTRI
;
A
#
# COMPACT_ATOMS: atom_id res chain seq x y z
N MET A 1 56.17 5.05 -40.56
CA MET A 1 54.73 5.32 -40.74
C MET A 1 53.98 4.41 -39.77
N ALA A 2 53.45 4.98 -38.70
CA ALA A 2 52.88 4.25 -37.57
C ALA A 2 51.56 3.57 -37.95
N GLN A 3 51.45 2.29 -37.61
CA GLN A 3 50.27 1.45 -37.83
C GLN A 3 49.21 1.77 -36.77
N HIS A 4 47.97 1.98 -37.22
CA HIS A 4 46.79 2.13 -36.38
C HIS A 4 46.42 0.81 -35.71
N ALA A 5 46.40 0.78 -34.38
CA ALA A 5 45.73 -0.25 -33.60
C ALA A 5 44.26 0.18 -33.35
N PRO A 6 43.26 -0.70 -33.49
CA PRO A 6 41.88 -0.36 -33.19
C PRO A 6 41.62 -0.40 -31.68
N LEU A 7 40.84 0.58 -31.20
CA LEU A 7 40.34 0.67 -29.83
C LEU A 7 39.38 -0.50 -29.56
N THR A 8 39.72 -1.32 -28.57
CA THR A 8 38.84 -2.36 -28.03
C THR A 8 37.67 -1.72 -27.29
N ALA A 9 36.45 -2.00 -27.75
CA ALA A 9 35.24 -1.66 -27.01
C ALA A 9 35.24 -2.45 -25.69
N SER A 10 35.33 -1.73 -24.57
CA SER A 10 35.14 -2.31 -23.25
C SER A 10 33.69 -2.78 -23.14
N VAL A 11 33.51 -4.09 -23.02
CA VAL A 11 32.24 -4.71 -22.66
C VAL A 11 31.93 -4.27 -21.23
N VAL A 12 31.03 -3.31 -21.09
CA VAL A 12 30.45 -2.96 -19.80
C VAL A 12 29.54 -4.13 -19.42
N GLU A 13 29.99 -4.97 -18.49
CA GLU A 13 29.12 -5.97 -17.88
C GLU A 13 27.92 -5.25 -17.24
N PRO A 14 26.69 -5.75 -17.41
CA PRO A 14 25.54 -5.15 -16.78
C PRO A 14 25.71 -5.17 -15.25
N PRO A 15 25.21 -4.15 -14.53
CA PRO A 15 25.31 -4.13 -13.08
C PRO A 15 24.67 -5.39 -12.51
N PHE A 16 25.36 -6.03 -11.57
CA PHE A 16 24.89 -7.17 -10.80
C PHE A 16 23.45 -6.92 -10.33
N GLU A 17 22.49 -7.55 -11.01
CA GLU A 17 21.09 -7.55 -10.57
C GLU A 17 21.05 -8.27 -9.23
N ALA A 18 20.80 -7.50 -8.17
CA ALA A 18 20.53 -8.06 -6.86
C ALA A 18 19.43 -9.13 -6.99
N PRO A 19 19.54 -10.26 -6.27
CA PRO A 19 18.62 -11.38 -6.40
C PRO A 19 17.18 -10.88 -6.35
N HIS A 20 16.38 -11.25 -7.35
CA HIS A 20 14.96 -10.89 -7.49
C HIS A 20 14.17 -11.34 -6.25
N ILE A 21 14.08 -10.47 -5.25
CA ILE A 21 13.04 -10.57 -4.24
C ILE A 21 11.72 -10.36 -5.01
N PRO A 22 10.73 -11.27 -4.91
CA PRO A 22 9.45 -11.08 -5.54
C PRO A 22 8.87 -9.73 -5.12
N LEU A 23 8.64 -8.82 -6.08
CA LEU A 23 8.14 -7.47 -5.82
C LEU A 23 6.77 -7.47 -5.14
N ALA A 24 6.02 -8.55 -5.33
CA ALA A 24 4.84 -8.90 -4.57
C ALA A 24 5.04 -10.27 -3.94
N LYS A 25 4.84 -10.35 -2.62
CA LYS A 25 4.68 -11.61 -1.92
C LYS A 25 3.18 -11.83 -1.72
N ALA A 26 2.61 -12.75 -2.50
CA ALA A 26 1.27 -13.27 -2.28
C ALA A 26 1.22 -14.00 -0.94
N SER A 27 0.27 -13.62 -0.10
CA SER A 27 0.14 -14.18 1.24
C SER A 27 -0.60 -15.53 1.21
N THR A 28 -0.57 -16.25 2.33
CA THR A 28 -1.37 -17.47 2.49
C THR A 28 -2.87 -17.14 2.55
N ARG A 29 -3.25 -16.00 3.14
CA ARG A 29 -4.63 -15.50 3.18
C ARG A 29 -5.21 -15.34 1.78
N LEU A 30 -4.44 -14.75 0.86
CA LEU A 30 -4.90 -14.50 -0.50
C LEU A 30 -5.29 -15.79 -1.24
N LYS A 31 -4.61 -16.91 -0.97
CA LYS A 31 -4.97 -18.23 -1.52
C LYS A 31 -6.23 -18.83 -0.88
N GLN A 32 -6.60 -18.40 0.33
CA GLN A 32 -7.72 -18.96 1.10
C GLN A 32 -9.05 -18.24 0.84
N VAL A 33 -9.02 -16.91 0.68
CA VAL A 33 -10.25 -16.09 0.61
C VAL A 33 -10.66 -15.70 -0.81
N GLY A 34 -9.78 -15.91 -1.80
CA GLY A 34 -10.02 -15.49 -3.20
C GLY A 34 -9.84 -13.99 -3.41
N ALA A 35 -10.30 -13.49 -4.58
CA ALA A 35 -10.20 -12.07 -4.88
C ALA A 35 -11.13 -11.22 -3.99
N PRO A 36 -10.62 -10.15 -3.36
CA PRO A 36 -11.41 -9.28 -2.51
C PRO A 36 -12.34 -8.39 -3.33
N ARG A 37 -13.35 -7.82 -2.68
CA ARG A 37 -14.17 -6.73 -3.25
C ARG A 37 -13.74 -5.37 -2.75
N VAL A 38 -13.16 -5.31 -1.55
CA VAL A 38 -12.62 -4.09 -0.96
C VAL A 38 -11.12 -4.27 -0.72
N LEU A 39 -10.32 -3.31 -1.17
CA LEU A 39 -8.89 -3.26 -0.92
C LEU A 39 -8.54 -2.11 0.01
N VAL A 40 -7.81 -2.41 1.07
CA VAL A 40 -7.20 -1.42 1.95
C VAL A 40 -5.71 -1.35 1.63
N VAL A 41 -5.26 -0.26 1.03
CA VAL A 41 -3.82 -0.05 0.77
C VAL A 41 -3.19 0.54 2.02
N MET A 42 -2.31 -0.22 2.66
CA MET A 42 -1.72 0.09 3.96
C MET A 42 -0.21 0.27 3.96
N GLY A 43 0.31 0.80 5.07
CA GLY A 43 1.72 1.11 5.28
C GLY A 43 1.92 2.51 5.86
N VAL A 44 3.15 2.80 6.31
CA VAL A 44 3.49 4.09 6.92
C VAL A 44 3.31 5.26 5.95
N SER A 45 3.18 6.48 6.46
CA SER A 45 3.12 7.67 5.63
C SER A 45 4.41 7.83 4.83
N GLY A 46 4.27 8.25 3.57
CA GLY A 46 5.37 8.29 2.60
C GLY A 46 5.64 6.98 1.87
N SER A 47 5.01 5.85 2.25
CA SER A 47 5.17 4.57 1.54
C SER A 47 4.61 4.58 0.11
N GLY A 48 3.68 5.49 -0.20
CA GLY A 48 3.08 5.64 -1.53
C GLY A 48 1.65 5.12 -1.67
N LYS A 49 0.93 4.89 -0.56
CA LYS A 49 -0.46 4.37 -0.54
C LYS A 49 -1.39 5.05 -1.55
N SER A 50 -1.56 6.37 -1.47
CA SER A 50 -2.42 7.15 -2.38
C SER A 50 -2.03 6.96 -3.84
N THR A 51 -0.72 7.00 -4.14
CA THR A 51 -0.24 6.79 -5.52
C THR A 51 -0.57 5.39 -6.04
N LEU A 52 -0.29 4.33 -5.26
CA LEU A 52 -0.61 2.96 -5.65
C LEU A 52 -2.12 2.79 -5.81
N ALA A 53 -2.90 3.24 -4.83
CA ALA A 53 -4.35 3.09 -4.83
C ALA A 53 -4.98 3.81 -6.03
N GLN A 54 -4.57 5.04 -6.34
CA GLN A 54 -5.11 5.80 -7.48
C GLN A 54 -4.77 5.14 -8.83
N LEU A 55 -3.53 4.68 -9.00
CA LEU A 55 -3.11 4.01 -10.24
C LEU A 55 -3.80 2.66 -10.40
N LEU A 56 -3.90 1.87 -9.32
CA LEU A 56 -4.59 0.59 -9.33
C LEU A 56 -6.09 0.77 -9.57
N ALA A 57 -6.75 1.71 -8.89
CA ALA A 57 -8.16 2.06 -9.08
C ALA A 57 -8.47 2.41 -10.54
N ARG A 58 -7.63 3.25 -11.17
CA ARG A 58 -7.75 3.57 -12.61
C ARG A 58 -7.58 2.34 -13.50
N ARG A 59 -6.66 1.44 -13.14
CA ARG A 59 -6.37 0.23 -13.92
C ARG A 59 -7.50 -0.80 -13.85
N ILE A 60 -8.17 -0.93 -12.71
CA ILE A 60 -9.22 -1.93 -12.47
C ILE A 60 -10.65 -1.39 -12.50
N GLY A 61 -10.81 -0.06 -12.60
CA GLY A 61 -12.12 0.60 -12.67
C GLY A 61 -12.89 0.66 -11.35
N TRP A 62 -12.20 0.62 -10.20
CA TRP A 62 -12.83 0.67 -8.89
C TRP A 62 -12.84 2.10 -8.33
N PRO A 63 -13.87 2.49 -7.55
CA PRO A 63 -13.85 3.74 -6.82
C PRO A 63 -12.75 3.72 -5.75
N ILE A 64 -12.26 4.90 -5.40
CA ILE A 64 -11.24 5.09 -4.37
C ILE A 64 -11.69 6.12 -3.34
N VAL A 65 -11.36 5.88 -2.07
CA VAL A 65 -11.46 6.84 -0.97
C VAL A 65 -10.09 7.03 -0.33
N GLU A 66 -9.66 8.28 -0.15
CA GLU A 66 -8.47 8.60 0.64
C GLU A 66 -8.85 8.59 2.12
N GLY A 67 -8.36 7.61 2.89
CA GLY A 67 -8.81 7.45 4.28
C GLY A 67 -8.40 8.60 5.19
N ASP A 68 -7.32 9.33 4.86
CA ASP A 68 -6.91 10.52 5.60
C ASP A 68 -8.00 11.63 5.56
N GLU A 69 -8.84 11.66 4.51
CA GLU A 69 -9.97 12.61 4.39
C GLU A 69 -11.14 12.26 5.33
N LEU A 70 -11.18 11.04 5.87
CA LEU A 70 -12.23 10.59 6.78
C LEU A 70 -11.95 10.94 8.24
N HIS A 71 -10.77 11.50 8.54
CA HIS A 71 -10.43 11.90 9.90
C HIS A 71 -11.43 12.92 10.46
N PRO A 72 -11.88 12.75 11.71
CA PRO A 72 -12.59 13.81 12.42
C PRO A 72 -11.74 15.09 12.51
N GLU A 73 -12.39 16.25 12.52
CA GLU A 73 -11.70 17.55 12.63
C GLU A 73 -10.77 17.61 13.85
N ALA A 74 -11.13 16.97 14.96
CA ALA A 74 -10.30 16.86 16.16
C ALA A 74 -8.96 16.17 15.90
N ASN A 75 -8.93 15.14 15.05
CA ASN A 75 -7.70 14.43 14.68
C ASN A 75 -6.84 15.28 13.78
N ILE A 76 -7.45 15.94 12.79
CA ILE A 76 -6.76 16.88 11.89
C ILE A 76 -6.12 18.00 12.71
N ALA A 77 -6.86 18.56 13.69
CA ALA A 77 -6.35 19.59 14.58
C ALA A 77 -5.14 19.12 15.41
N LYS A 78 -5.17 17.91 15.98
CA LYS A 78 -4.03 17.31 16.70
C LYS A 78 -2.81 17.12 15.78
N MET A 79 -3.01 16.47 14.63
CA MET A 79 -1.94 16.21 13.66
C MET A 79 -1.32 17.50 13.10
N SER A 80 -2.13 18.54 12.85
CA SER A 80 -1.65 19.84 12.38
C SER A 80 -0.71 20.54 13.37
N LYS A 81 -0.82 20.20 14.66
CA LYS A 81 0.06 20.67 15.75
C LYS A 81 1.23 19.72 16.01
N GLY A 82 1.41 18.68 15.20
CA GLY A 82 2.42 17.64 15.41
C GLY A 82 2.14 16.74 16.62
N ILE A 83 0.92 16.74 17.16
CA ILE A 83 0.53 15.90 18.29
C ILE A 83 0.13 14.52 17.74
N PRO A 84 0.80 13.43 18.17
CA PRO A 84 0.41 12.08 17.77
C PRO A 84 -1.00 11.74 18.26
N LEU A 85 -1.77 11.03 17.43
CA LEU A 85 -3.07 10.50 17.83
C LEU A 85 -2.88 9.29 18.77
N THR A 86 -3.80 9.10 19.71
CA THR A 86 -3.94 7.86 20.49
C THR A 86 -4.82 6.83 19.76
N ASP A 87 -5.04 5.67 20.38
CA ASP A 87 -5.92 4.65 19.81
C ASP A 87 -7.39 5.10 19.91
N GLU A 88 -7.75 5.78 21.00
CA GLU A 88 -9.08 6.38 21.21
C GLU A 88 -9.37 7.47 20.17
N ASP A 89 -8.36 8.28 19.82
CA ASP A 89 -8.48 9.26 18.74
C ASP A 89 -8.73 8.59 17.38
N ARG A 90 -8.11 7.43 17.14
CA ARG A 90 -8.22 6.71 15.86
C ARG A 90 -9.51 5.91 15.75
N ALA A 91 -10.11 5.46 16.85
CA ALA A 91 -11.29 4.59 16.79
C ALA A 91 -12.44 5.14 15.92
N PRO A 92 -12.89 6.41 16.05
CA PRO A 92 -13.95 6.94 15.18
C PRO A 92 -13.55 7.04 13.71
N TRP A 93 -12.26 7.23 13.43
CA TRP A 93 -11.74 7.28 12.06
C TRP A 93 -11.70 5.89 11.42
N LEU A 94 -11.26 4.88 12.18
CA LEU A 94 -11.24 3.48 11.72
C LEU A 94 -12.66 2.96 11.47
N GLU A 95 -13.62 3.33 12.31
CA GLU A 95 -15.03 2.96 12.10
C GLU A 95 -15.58 3.55 10.79
N LYS A 96 -15.27 4.82 10.47
CA LYS A 96 -15.67 5.40 9.17
C LYS A 96 -15.08 4.65 7.97
N ILE A 97 -13.83 4.20 8.09
CA ILE A 97 -13.21 3.37 7.04
C ILE A 97 -13.95 2.03 6.92
N ALA A 98 -14.28 1.40 8.04
CA ALA A 98 -15.06 0.17 8.08
C ALA A 98 -16.47 0.37 7.48
N GLU A 99 -17.14 1.48 7.77
CA GLU A 99 -18.43 1.86 7.18
C GLU A 99 -18.36 1.99 5.66
N VAL A 100 -17.30 2.63 5.13
CA VAL A 100 -17.06 2.73 3.68
C VAL A 100 -16.91 1.32 3.08
N ALA A 101 -16.08 0.46 3.68
CA ALA A 101 -15.90 -0.91 3.22
C ALA A 101 -17.24 -1.69 3.22
N ARG A 102 -17.98 -1.64 4.34
CA ARG A 102 -19.29 -2.29 4.48
C ARG A 102 -20.31 -1.77 3.48
N SER A 103 -20.27 -0.47 3.15
CA SER A 103 -21.18 0.12 2.16
C SER A 103 -20.99 -0.48 0.77
N TRP A 104 -19.73 -0.66 0.32
CA TRP A 104 -19.44 -1.31 -0.97
C TRP A 104 -19.81 -2.79 -0.95
N LEU A 105 -19.53 -3.50 0.14
CA LEU A 105 -19.88 -4.92 0.26
C LEU A 105 -21.40 -5.13 0.18
N SER A 106 -22.17 -4.38 0.98
CA SER A 106 -23.63 -4.46 1.03
C SER A 106 -24.32 -4.10 -0.30
N SER A 107 -23.71 -3.24 -1.11
CA SER A 107 -24.27 -2.84 -2.42
C SER A 107 -23.90 -3.75 -3.58
N GLY A 108 -23.20 -4.87 -3.35
CA GLY A 108 -22.64 -5.66 -4.46
C GLY A 108 -21.46 -4.98 -5.20
N GLY A 109 -20.95 -3.86 -4.65
CA GLY A 109 -19.89 -3.05 -5.24
C GLY A 109 -18.46 -3.48 -4.89
N TYR A 110 -17.52 -2.65 -5.32
CA TYR A 110 -16.08 -2.80 -5.15
C TYR A 110 -15.47 -1.45 -4.74
N GLY A 111 -14.29 -1.45 -4.14
CA GLY A 111 -13.60 -0.20 -3.85
C GLY A 111 -12.21 -0.35 -3.26
N ILE A 112 -11.44 0.74 -3.31
CA ILE A 112 -10.12 0.85 -2.70
C ILE A 112 -10.16 1.97 -1.66
N VAL A 113 -9.62 1.73 -0.47
CA VAL A 113 -9.42 2.77 0.55
C VAL A 113 -7.96 2.81 0.97
N THR A 114 -7.40 4.00 1.12
CA THR A 114 -6.07 4.16 1.73
C THR A 114 -6.21 4.26 3.24
N CYS A 115 -5.40 3.53 4.00
CA CYS A 115 -5.37 3.67 5.46
C CYS A 115 -4.02 3.21 5.97
N SER A 116 -3.42 3.88 6.95
CA SER A 116 -2.14 3.42 7.51
C SER A 116 -2.24 2.03 8.14
N SER A 117 -3.36 1.70 8.81
CA SER A 117 -3.70 0.39 9.40
C SER A 117 -2.55 -0.28 10.15
N LEU A 118 -1.81 0.51 10.93
CA LEU A 118 -0.51 0.13 11.49
C LEU A 118 -0.58 -0.99 12.53
N LYS A 119 -1.66 -1.07 13.31
CA LYS A 119 -1.86 -2.12 14.32
C LYS A 119 -2.81 -3.20 13.82
N ARG A 120 -2.64 -4.43 14.30
CA ARG A 120 -3.51 -5.58 14.00
C ARG A 120 -4.96 -5.28 14.33
N HIS A 121 -5.22 -4.73 15.52
CA HIS A 121 -6.57 -4.39 15.94
C HIS A 121 -7.25 -3.38 14.98
N TYR A 122 -6.49 -2.49 14.33
CA TYR A 122 -7.06 -1.57 13.34
C TYR A 122 -7.52 -2.31 12.08
N ARG A 123 -6.75 -3.31 11.64
CA ARG A 123 -7.09 -4.17 10.50
C ARG A 123 -8.32 -5.02 10.80
N GLU A 124 -8.44 -5.48 12.05
CA GLU A 124 -9.62 -6.22 12.54
C GLU A 124 -10.87 -5.33 12.55
N ILE A 125 -10.79 -4.08 13.04
CA ILE A 125 -11.91 -3.11 12.99
C ILE A 125 -12.35 -2.88 11.54
N ILE A 126 -11.40 -2.56 10.65
CA ILE A 126 -11.72 -2.21 9.25
C ILE A 126 -12.33 -3.39 8.49
N SER A 127 -11.81 -4.61 8.70
CA SER A 127 -12.34 -5.79 8.03
C SER A 127 -13.64 -6.29 8.64
N GLY A 128 -13.87 -6.07 9.94
CA GLY A 128 -15.00 -6.68 10.66
C GLY A 128 -15.00 -8.21 10.60
N GLY A 129 -13.86 -8.83 10.30
CA GLY A 129 -13.75 -10.26 10.03
C GLY A 129 -14.24 -10.71 8.65
N ASP A 130 -14.64 -9.79 7.77
CA ASP A 130 -15.13 -10.12 6.43
C ASP A 130 -13.95 -10.52 5.50
N PRO A 131 -13.98 -11.72 4.89
CA PRO A 131 -12.93 -12.18 4.00
C PRO A 131 -12.83 -11.37 2.70
N GLU A 132 -13.89 -10.65 2.28
CA GLU A 132 -13.90 -9.83 1.07
C GLU A 132 -13.20 -8.47 1.26
N VAL A 133 -12.79 -8.13 2.49
CA VAL A 133 -11.90 -7.00 2.79
C VAL A 133 -10.45 -7.47 2.81
N GLY A 134 -9.69 -7.05 1.80
CA GLY A 134 -8.29 -7.36 1.57
C GLY A 134 -7.35 -6.23 1.97
N PHE A 135 -6.17 -6.54 2.51
CA PHE A 135 -5.12 -5.54 2.74
C PHE A 135 -3.95 -5.73 1.76
N VAL A 136 -3.45 -4.63 1.21
CA VAL A 136 -2.20 -4.57 0.43
C VAL A 136 -1.20 -3.75 1.22
N TYR A 137 -0.14 -4.39 1.71
CA TYR A 137 0.86 -3.76 2.55
C TYR A 137 2.05 -3.26 1.71
N LEU A 138 2.22 -1.94 1.67
CA LEU A 138 3.43 -1.30 1.16
C LEU A 138 4.52 -1.32 2.23
N LYS A 139 5.42 -2.30 2.12
CA LYS A 139 6.52 -2.52 3.06
C LYS A 139 7.77 -1.78 2.61
N GLY A 140 8.40 -1.11 3.55
CA GLY A 140 9.69 -0.46 3.34
C GLY A 140 10.36 -0.18 4.66
N ARG A 141 11.69 -0.09 4.63
CA ARG A 141 12.44 0.31 5.82
C ARG A 141 12.39 1.83 5.94
N LYS A 142 12.64 2.32 7.15
CA LYS A 142 12.62 3.74 7.46
C LYS A 142 13.61 4.52 6.58
N GLU A 143 14.78 3.95 6.32
CA GLU A 143 15.86 4.54 5.52
C GLU A 143 15.47 4.70 4.05
N ASP A 144 14.55 3.86 3.57
CA ASP A 144 14.05 3.88 2.19
C ASP A 144 12.92 4.91 2.00
N ILE A 145 12.16 5.18 3.07
CA ILE A 145 10.97 6.05 3.06
C ILE A 145 11.32 7.50 3.46
N ALA A 146 12.22 7.69 4.42
CA ALA A 146 12.58 9.02 4.92
C ALA A 146 13.06 9.99 3.81
N PRO A 147 13.92 9.59 2.85
CA PRO A 147 14.34 10.47 1.77
C PRO A 147 13.19 10.92 0.87
N ARG A 148 12.17 10.07 0.69
CA ARG A 148 11.00 10.36 -0.16
C ARG A 148 10.09 11.43 0.44
N LEU A 149 10.01 11.48 1.76
CA LEU A 149 9.26 12.51 2.48
C LEU A 149 9.94 13.88 2.37
N GLY A 150 11.28 13.92 2.43
CA GLY A 150 12.05 15.16 2.32
C GLY A 150 11.98 15.83 0.94
N GLN A 151 11.64 15.08 -0.11
CA GLN A 151 11.52 15.58 -1.49
C GLN A 151 10.12 16.13 -1.82
N ARG A 152 9.12 15.96 -0.94
CA ARG A 152 7.77 16.50 -1.17
C ARG A 152 7.73 18.00 -0.86
N THR A 153 7.44 18.81 -1.86
CA THR A 153 7.06 20.22 -1.66
C THR A 153 5.62 20.29 -1.13
N GLY A 154 5.40 21.03 -0.05
CA GLY A 154 4.04 21.39 0.43
C GLY A 154 3.52 20.70 1.69
N HIS A 155 4.10 19.57 2.13
CA HIS A 155 3.74 18.93 3.40
C HIS A 155 5.00 18.41 4.09
N PHE A 156 5.63 19.26 4.92
CA PHE A 156 6.75 18.83 5.75
C PHE A 156 6.22 17.94 6.88
N MET A 157 6.29 16.63 6.67
CA MET A 157 6.06 15.67 7.75
C MET A 157 7.35 15.56 8.55
N PRO A 158 7.38 15.96 9.84
CA PRO A 158 8.60 15.88 10.62
C PRO A 158 9.06 14.42 10.74
N SER A 159 10.38 14.20 10.72
CA SER A 159 10.99 12.87 10.86
C SER A 159 10.54 12.13 12.12
N THR A 160 10.19 12.85 13.18
CA THR A 160 9.62 12.32 14.42
C THR A 160 8.28 11.61 14.20
N MET A 161 7.47 12.07 13.25
CA MET A 161 6.20 11.43 12.91
C MET A 161 6.42 10.09 12.20
N LEU A 162 7.43 10.00 11.31
CA LEU A 162 7.79 8.73 10.68
C LEU A 162 8.25 7.70 11.72
N ASN A 163 9.06 8.11 12.70
CA ASN A 163 9.49 7.23 13.80
C ASN A 163 8.29 6.65 14.54
N SER A 164 7.36 7.51 14.96
CA SER A 164 6.16 7.06 15.70
C SER A 164 5.29 6.09 14.90
N GLN A 165 5.30 6.17 13.56
CA GLN A 165 4.55 5.23 12.73
C GLN A 165 5.24 3.87 12.61
N PHE A 166 6.57 3.84 12.52
CA PHE A 166 7.31 2.58 12.57
C PHE A 166 7.26 1.93 13.95
N GLU A 167 7.29 2.72 15.03
CA GLU A 167 7.10 2.22 16.40
C GLU A 167 5.69 1.65 16.62
N ALA A 168 4.67 2.25 16.01
CA ALA A 168 3.29 1.77 16.08
C ALA A 168 2.97 0.66 15.07
N LEU A 169 3.87 0.36 14.13
CA LEU A 169 3.65 -0.64 13.09
C LEU A 169 3.82 -2.04 13.66
N GLU A 170 2.70 -2.72 13.83
CA GLU A 170 2.66 -4.17 14.01
C GLU A 170 2.65 -4.78 12.61
N GLU A 171 3.84 -5.17 12.12
CA GLU A 171 3.99 -5.75 10.79
C GLU A 171 3.01 -6.92 10.60
N PRO A 172 2.14 -6.88 9.57
CA PRO A 172 1.15 -7.91 9.35
C PRO A 172 1.80 -9.23 8.96
N ASP A 173 1.24 -10.34 9.44
CA ASP A 173 1.64 -11.67 8.98
C ASP A 173 0.94 -12.09 7.67
N ASP A 174 1.36 -13.24 7.12
CA ASP A 174 0.83 -13.79 5.86
C ASP A 174 -0.68 -14.16 5.93
N GLY A 175 -1.26 -14.23 7.13
CA GLY A 175 -2.68 -14.46 7.37
C GLY A 175 -3.52 -13.19 7.45
N GLU A 176 -2.90 -12.00 7.51
CA GLU A 176 -3.59 -10.71 7.68
C GLU A 176 -3.72 -9.90 6.38
N VAL A 177 -2.66 -9.87 5.57
CA VAL A 177 -2.64 -9.16 4.29
C VAL A 177 -2.88 -10.12 3.14
N LEU A 178 -3.25 -9.59 1.97
CA LEU A 178 -3.29 -10.35 0.72
C LEU A 178 -1.95 -10.28 -0.01
N LEU A 179 -1.35 -9.09 -0.02
CA LEU A 179 -0.12 -8.79 -0.74
C LEU A 179 0.79 -7.95 0.12
N GLU A 180 2.06 -8.32 0.19
CA GLU A 180 3.16 -7.45 0.62
C GLU A 180 3.91 -6.97 -0.62
N LEU A 181 4.11 -5.66 -0.75
CA LEU A 181 4.80 -5.03 -1.87
C LEU A 181 5.98 -4.18 -1.37
N ASP A 182 7.16 -4.35 -1.97
CA ASP A 182 8.36 -3.59 -1.60
C ASP A 182 8.33 -2.18 -2.21
N VAL A 183 8.29 -1.16 -1.35
CA VAL A 183 8.27 0.26 -1.78
C VAL A 183 9.47 0.65 -2.63
N MET A 184 10.58 -0.08 -2.62
CA MET A 184 11.76 0.18 -3.45
C MET A 184 11.52 -0.03 -4.94
N ALA A 185 10.49 -0.78 -5.31
CA ALA A 185 10.08 -0.91 -6.70
C ALA A 185 9.54 0.40 -7.28
N SER A 186 9.63 0.54 -8.60
CA SER A 186 9.01 1.66 -9.30
C SER A 186 7.48 1.58 -9.19
N ARG A 187 6.82 2.74 -9.25
CA ARG A 187 5.34 2.84 -9.18
C ARG A 187 4.65 1.93 -10.20
N ALA A 188 5.17 1.90 -11.43
CA ALA A 188 4.63 1.04 -12.49
C ALA A 188 4.75 -0.45 -12.14
N ARG A 189 5.90 -0.87 -11.59
CA ARG A 189 6.12 -2.26 -11.17
C ARG A 189 5.24 -2.66 -9.99
N LEU A 190 5.01 -1.77 -9.03
CA LEU A 190 4.10 -2.00 -7.90
C LEU A 190 2.66 -2.22 -8.36
N VAL A 191 2.16 -1.36 -9.27
CA VAL A 191 0.80 -1.48 -9.80
C VAL A 191 0.64 -2.77 -10.60
N GLU A 192 1.60 -3.09 -11.45
CA GLU A 192 1.59 -4.32 -12.25
C GLU A 192 1.59 -5.57 -11.37
N ALA A 193 2.49 -5.63 -10.38
CA ALA A 193 2.58 -6.77 -9.48
C ALA A 193 1.33 -6.94 -8.62
N ALA A 194 0.73 -5.84 -8.15
CA ALA A 194 -0.53 -5.88 -7.42
C ALA A 194 -1.67 -6.37 -8.32
N PHE A 195 -1.76 -5.84 -9.54
CA PHE A 195 -2.81 -6.21 -10.49
C PHE A 195 -2.75 -7.69 -10.87
N GLU A 196 -1.59 -8.20 -11.26
CA GLU A 196 -1.42 -9.60 -11.66
C GLU A 196 -1.74 -10.56 -10.50
N ALA A 197 -1.22 -10.30 -9.31
CA ALA A 197 -1.47 -11.17 -8.16
C ALA A 197 -2.96 -11.19 -7.73
N LEU A 198 -3.66 -10.06 -7.85
CA LEU A 198 -5.11 -9.99 -7.60
C LEU A 198 -5.92 -10.69 -8.72
N ARG A 199 -5.47 -10.60 -9.97
CA ARG A 199 -6.13 -11.20 -11.13
C ARG A 199 -6.02 -12.72 -11.14
N GLU A 200 -4.86 -13.28 -10.79
CA GLU A 200 -4.63 -14.74 -10.77
C GLU A 200 -5.62 -15.51 -9.90
N LEU A 201 -6.20 -14.84 -8.90
CA LEU A 201 -7.08 -15.45 -7.90
C LEU A 201 -8.54 -14.99 -8.03
N ALA A 202 -8.80 -14.16 -9.03
CA ALA A 202 -10.14 -13.71 -9.35
C ALA A 202 -10.89 -14.82 -10.10
N PRO A 203 -12.07 -15.25 -9.60
CA PRO A 203 -12.84 -16.28 -10.29
C PRO A 203 -13.31 -15.77 -11.66
N PRO A 204 -13.61 -16.67 -12.62
CA PRO A 204 -14.15 -16.29 -13.91
C PRO A 204 -15.36 -15.35 -13.76
N GLY A 205 -15.32 -14.22 -14.47
CA GLY A 205 -16.39 -13.23 -14.42
C GLY A 205 -16.26 -12.20 -13.30
N HIS A 206 -15.23 -12.26 -12.45
CA HIS A 206 -14.88 -11.17 -11.53
C HIS A 206 -14.39 -9.94 -12.30
N PRO A 207 -14.63 -8.69 -11.86
CA PRO A 207 -14.18 -7.50 -12.59
C PRO A 207 -12.68 -7.47 -12.90
N LEU A 208 -11.85 -8.03 -12.03
CA LEU A 208 -10.39 -8.14 -12.25
C LEU A 208 -10.01 -9.01 -13.45
N THR A 209 -10.89 -9.93 -13.91
CA THR A 209 -10.64 -10.78 -15.08
C THR A 209 -11.26 -10.23 -16.37
N ARG A 210 -11.95 -9.09 -16.33
CA ARG A 210 -12.71 -8.54 -17.47
C ARG A 210 -11.95 -7.44 -18.24
N ILE A 211 -10.67 -7.23 -17.94
CA ILE A 211 -9.87 -6.11 -18.44
C ILE A 211 -8.87 -6.57 -19.49
#